data_AF-A0AB74CX74-F1
#
_entry.id   AF-A0AB74CX74-F1
#
_cell.length_a   1.000
_cell.length_b   1.000
_cell.length_c   1.000
_cell.angle_alpha   90.00
_cell.angle_beta   90.00
_cell.angle_gamma   90.00
#
_symmetry.space_group_name_H-M   'P 1'
#
loop_
_entity.id
_entity.type
_entity.pdbx_description
1 polymer ?
#
loop_
_entity_poly.entity_id
_entity_poly.type
_entity_poly.pdbx_seq_one_letter_code
_entity_poly.pdbx_strand_id
1 'polypeptide(L)'
;MRLAALTAGQRQALEQRLIGREGTELETIPRRARTDAAPLSFAQERLWFFDQLHPNGALYNVPLVLRLRAPLRAPVLERALNEIVRRHETLRTRFEAQDGKPVQRIAGEAV
;
A
#
# COMPACT_ATOMS: atom_id res chain seq x y z
N MET A 1 -23.62 -0.31 9.25
CA MET A 1 -23.55 -1.06 10.53
C MET A 1 -24.60 -2.16 10.50
N ARG A 2 -24.19 -3.42 10.49
CA ARG A 2 -25.01 -4.60 10.15
C ARG A 2 -25.20 -5.52 11.36
N LEU A 3 -25.61 -4.98 12.51
CA LEU A 3 -25.74 -5.73 13.77
C LEU A 3 -27.19 -5.98 14.23
N ALA A 4 -28.19 -5.50 13.50
CA ALA A 4 -29.61 -5.61 13.90
C ALA A 4 -30.32 -6.91 13.43
N ALA A 5 -29.63 -7.84 12.78
CA ALA A 5 -30.27 -9.00 12.10
C ALA A 5 -29.95 -10.36 12.73
N LEU A 6 -29.48 -10.41 13.99
CA LEU A 6 -29.19 -11.68 14.65
C LEU A 6 -30.32 -12.06 15.60
N THR A 7 -30.90 -13.24 15.38
CA THR A 7 -31.85 -13.85 16.32
C THR A 7 -31.15 -14.27 17.62
N ALA A 8 -31.91 -14.50 18.68
CA ALA A 8 -31.36 -14.94 19.96
C ALA A 8 -30.51 -16.22 19.82
N GLY A 9 -30.97 -17.18 19.01
CA GLY A 9 -30.21 -18.40 18.73
C GLY A 9 -28.92 -18.15 17.94
N GLN A 10 -28.92 -17.22 16.98
CA GLN A 10 -27.71 -16.83 16.24
C GLN A 10 -26.70 -16.09 17.12
N ARG A 11 -27.18 -15.26 18.05
CA ARG A 11 -26.35 -14.56 19.02
C ARG A 11 -25.68 -15.55 19.98
N GLN A 12 -26.44 -16.49 20.51
CA GLN A 12 -25.92 -17.53 21.41
C GLN A 12 -24.92 -18.46 20.70
N ALA A 13 -25.18 -18.82 19.44
CA ALA A 13 -24.23 -19.60 18.63
C ALA A 13 -22.94 -18.81 18.31
N LEU A 14 -23.05 -17.50 18.07
CA LEU A 14 -21.89 -16.62 17.88
C LEU A 14 -21.09 -16.48 19.17
N GLU A 15 -21.76 -16.28 20.31
CA GLU A 15 -21.14 -16.20 21.63
C GLU A 15 -20.42 -17.50 21.99
N GLN A 16 -21.03 -18.67 21.76
CA GLN A 16 -20.36 -19.96 21.96
C GLN A 16 -19.12 -20.13 21.06
N ARG A 17 -19.15 -19.62 19.82
CA ARG A 17 -17.99 -19.64 18.90
C ARG A 17 -16.90 -18.64 19.30
N LEU A 18 -17.27 -17.52 19.93
CA LEU A 18 -16.32 -16.53 20.43
C LEU A 18 -15.70 -16.96 21.77
N ILE A 19 -16.47 -17.59 22.65
CA ILE A 19 -16.02 -18.13 23.95
C ILE A 19 -15.15 -19.38 23.75
N GLY A 20 -15.43 -20.20 22.74
CA GLY A 20 -14.60 -21.36 22.37
C GLY A 20 -13.34 -21.03 21.57
N ARG A 21 -13.19 -19.78 21.12
CA ARG A 21 -11.90 -19.24 20.67
C ARG A 21 -11.20 -18.66 21.90
N GLU A 22 -10.52 -19.51 22.68
CA GLU A 22 -9.28 -19.04 23.31
C GLU A 22 -8.50 -18.38 22.19
N GLY A 23 -8.27 -17.06 22.31
CA GLY A 23 -7.97 -16.19 21.18
C GLY A 23 -7.01 -16.86 20.22
N THR A 24 -7.52 -17.35 19.08
CA THR A 24 -6.67 -17.78 17.97
C THR A 24 -5.74 -16.60 17.79
N GLU A 25 -4.45 -16.78 18.10
CA GLU A 25 -3.42 -15.81 17.77
C GLU A 25 -3.74 -15.38 16.35
N LEU A 26 -4.19 -14.14 16.18
CA LEU A 26 -4.61 -13.66 14.88
C LEU A 26 -3.35 -13.80 14.03
N GLU A 27 -3.38 -14.70 13.04
CA GLU A 27 -2.25 -14.86 12.12
C GLU A 27 -1.99 -13.49 11.49
N THR A 28 -0.97 -12.81 12.00
CA THR A 28 -0.60 -11.49 11.52
C THR A 28 0.12 -11.66 10.21
N ILE A 29 -0.08 -10.73 9.27
CA ILE A 29 0.80 -10.63 8.11
C ILE A 29 2.14 -10.11 8.62
N PRO A 30 3.20 -10.93 8.64
CA PRO A 30 4.48 -10.49 9.18
C PRO A 30 5.09 -9.44 8.24
N ARG A 31 5.98 -8.63 8.79
CA ARG A 31 6.79 -7.75 7.93
C ARG A 31 7.65 -8.63 7.03
N ARG A 32 7.60 -8.37 5.72
CA ARG A 32 8.49 -9.01 4.75
C ARG A 32 9.95 -8.71 5.11
N ALA A 33 10.83 -9.71 4.98
CA ALA A 33 12.27 -9.48 5.04
C ALA A 33 12.69 -8.43 3.99
N ARG A 34 13.66 -7.57 4.35
CA ARG A 34 14.24 -6.61 3.41
C ARG A 34 15.13 -7.35 2.43
N THR A 35 14.56 -7.76 1.29
CA THR A 35 15.29 -8.30 0.14
C THR A 35 15.29 -7.29 -1.01
N ASP A 36 16.25 -7.44 -1.92
CA ASP A 36 16.50 -6.50 -3.03
C ASP A 36 15.40 -6.44 -4.09
N ALA A 37 14.54 -7.47 -4.16
CA ALA A 37 13.43 -7.57 -5.10
C ALA A 37 12.20 -8.21 -4.43
N ALA A 38 11.02 -7.73 -4.81
CA ALA A 38 9.73 -8.31 -4.45
C ALA A 38 8.85 -8.50 -5.69
N PRO A 39 8.00 -9.54 -5.74
CA PRO A 39 7.01 -9.67 -6.81
C PRO A 39 6.03 -8.49 -6.79
N LEU A 40 5.47 -8.15 -7.94
CA LEU A 40 4.35 -7.21 -8.03
C LEU A 40 3.07 -7.93 -7.56
N SER A 41 2.14 -7.15 -7.01
CA SER A 41 0.75 -7.61 -6.91
C SER A 41 0.12 -7.68 -8.31
N PHE A 42 -0.95 -8.46 -8.47
CA PHE A 42 -1.67 -8.57 -9.75
C PHE A 42 -2.12 -7.20 -10.30
N ALA A 43 -2.54 -6.29 -9.43
CA ALA A 43 -2.94 -4.95 -9.85
C ALA A 43 -1.76 -4.13 -10.38
N GLN A 44 -0.59 -4.25 -9.73
CA GLN A 44 0.63 -3.58 -10.18
C GLN A 44 1.15 -4.18 -11.49
N GLU A 45 1.15 -5.51 -11.63
CA GLU A 45 1.58 -6.20 -12.85
C GLU A 45 0.72 -5.80 -14.05
N ARG A 46 -0.59 -5.69 -13.86
CA ARG A 46 -1.50 -5.18 -14.90
C ARG A 46 -1.15 -3.76 -15.34
N LEU A 47 -0.87 -2.86 -14.40
CA LEU A 47 -0.50 -1.48 -14.72
C LEU A 47 0.86 -1.41 -15.41
N TRP A 48 1.83 -2.21 -14.95
CA TRP A 48 3.13 -2.32 -15.60
C TRP A 48 2.99 -2.80 -17.05
N PHE A 49 2.19 -3.83 -17.29
CA PHE A 49 1.91 -4.31 -18.65
C PHE A 49 1.30 -3.22 -19.54
N PHE A 50 0.35 -2.44 -19.03
CA PHE A 50 -0.20 -1.30 -19.78
C PHE A 50 0.83 -0.23 -20.09
N ASP A 51 1.72 0.09 -19.15
CA ASP A 51 2.82 1.03 -19.37
C ASP A 51 3.80 0.53 -20.45
N GLN A 52 4.08 -0.78 -20.51
CA GLN A 52 4.91 -1.37 -21.55
C GLN A 52 4.25 -1.33 -22.95
N LEU A 53 2.92 -1.46 -23.03
CA LEU A 53 2.18 -1.35 -24.29
C LEU A 53 2.06 0.09 -24.81
N HIS A 54 1.92 1.05 -23.90
CA HIS A 54 1.71 2.46 -24.21
C HIS A 54 2.68 3.34 -23.41
N PRO A 55 3.97 3.33 -23.77
CA PRO A 55 4.98 4.08 -23.05
C PRO A 55 4.67 5.58 -23.09
N ASN A 56 4.96 6.27 -21.99
CA ASN A 56 4.71 7.71 -21.80
C ASN A 56 3.22 8.11 -21.79
N GLY A 57 2.30 7.16 -21.63
CA GLY A 57 0.89 7.45 -21.42
C GLY A 57 0.62 8.07 -20.05
N ALA A 58 -0.34 9.01 -19.97
CA ALA A 58 -0.73 9.65 -18.71
C ALA A 58 -2.01 9.05 -18.09
N LEU A 59 -2.57 7.98 -18.68
CA LEU A 59 -3.89 7.44 -18.34
C LEU A 59 -4.05 7.07 -16.86
N TYR A 60 -2.98 6.60 -16.22
CA TYR A 60 -2.98 6.17 -14.82
C TYR A 60 -2.36 7.18 -13.86
N ASN A 61 -2.12 8.41 -14.31
CA ASN A 61 -1.69 9.50 -13.42
C ASN A 61 -2.88 10.03 -12.62
N VAL A 62 -2.69 10.23 -11.32
CA VAL A 62 -3.71 10.80 -10.41
C VAL A 62 -3.20 12.17 -9.92
N PRO A 63 -3.37 13.24 -10.70
CA PRO A 63 -2.89 14.56 -10.32
C PRO A 63 -3.72 15.15 -9.17
N LEU A 64 -3.05 15.87 -8.27
CA LEU A 64 -3.68 16.64 -7.20
C LEU A 64 -3.17 18.08 -7.24
N VAL A 65 -4.10 19.05 -7.14
CA VAL A 65 -3.78 20.48 -7.06
C VAL A 65 -4.28 21.02 -5.73
N LEU A 66 -3.40 21.68 -4.98
CA LEU A 66 -3.71 22.25 -3.67
C LEU A 66 -3.51 23.77 -3.69
N ARG A 67 -4.50 24.53 -3.19
CA ARG A 67 -4.38 25.97 -3.01
C ARG A 67 -4.09 26.29 -1.55
N LEU A 68 -2.89 26.80 -1.27
CA LEU A 68 -2.50 27.29 0.04
C LEU A 68 -2.88 28.77 0.18
N ARG A 69 -3.48 29.15 1.31
CA ARG A 69 -3.97 30.52 1.57
C ARG A 69 -3.06 31.33 2.51
N ALA A 70 -1.83 30.86 2.72
CA ALA A 70 -0.84 31.49 3.59
C ALA A 70 0.54 31.47 2.93
N PRO A 71 1.49 32.32 3.38
CA PRO A 71 2.86 32.32 2.86
C PRO A 71 3.48 30.92 2.92
N LEU A 72 3.95 30.43 1.77
CA LEU A 72 4.61 29.15 1.68
C LEU A 72 6.10 29.30 1.95
N ARG A 73 6.61 28.57 2.94
CA ARG A 73 8.06 28.42 3.15
C ARG A 73 8.55 27.21 2.35
N ALA A 74 8.94 27.43 1.10
CA ALA A 74 9.35 26.35 0.19
C ALA A 74 10.39 25.37 0.79
N PRO A 75 11.45 25.81 1.50
CA PRO A 75 12.41 24.87 2.10
C PRO A 75 11.81 23.97 3.19
N VAL A 76 10.74 24.43 3.86
CA VAL A 76 10.03 23.63 4.87
C VAL A 76 9.14 22.60 4.20
N LEU A 77 8.45 22.99 3.12
CA LEU A 77 7.62 22.07 2.34
C LEU A 77 8.49 20.97 1.71
N GLU A 78 9.63 21.32 1.14
CA GLU A 78 10.56 20.36 0.56
C GLU A 78 11.03 19.33 1.59
N ARG A 79 11.44 19.78 2.79
CA ARG A 79 11.80 18.87 3.90
C ARG A 79 10.64 17.95 4.29
N ALA A 80 9.42 18.48 4.38
CA ALA A 80 8.25 17.69 4.72
C ALA A 80 7.94 16.63 3.65
N LEU A 81 8.03 16.98 2.37
CA LEU A 81 7.86 16.05 1.25
C LEU A 81 8.96 14.98 1.24
N ASN A 82 10.22 15.36 1.50
CA ASN A 82 11.32 14.42 1.59
C ASN A 82 11.14 13.43 2.75
N GLU A 83 10.62 13.86 3.91
CA GLU A 83 10.29 12.96 5.01
C GLU A 83 9.17 11.98 4.66
N ILE A 84 8.16 12.42 3.90
CA ILE A 84 7.11 11.53 3.38
C ILE A 84 7.74 10.48 2.45
N VAL A 85 8.58 10.89 1.50
CA VAL A 85 9.28 9.96 0.59
C VAL A 85 10.18 8.99 1.36
N ARG A 86 10.93 9.46 2.36
CA ARG A 86 11.79 8.63 3.20
C ARG A 86 10.98 7.57 3.96
N ARG A 87 9.90 7.99 4.62
CA ARG A 87 9.01 7.13 5.42
C ARG A 87 8.29 6.05 4.59
N HIS A 88 7.87 6.38 3.37
CA HIS A 88 7.01 5.51 2.57
C HIS A 88 7.78 4.80 1.45
N GLU A 89 8.02 3.49 1.62
CA GLU A 89 8.73 2.66 0.64
C GLU A 89 8.11 2.73 -0.77
N THR A 90 6.77 2.82 -0.87
CA THR A 90 6.07 2.92 -2.16
C THR A 90 6.48 4.13 -3.01
N LEU A 91 6.91 5.23 -2.39
CA LEU A 91 7.35 6.44 -3.10
C LEU A 91 8.81 6.34 -3.57
N ARG A 92 9.50 5.28 -3.17
CA ARG A 92 10.89 4.96 -3.52
C ARG A 92 10.99 3.64 -4.29
N THR A 93 9.86 3.06 -4.69
CA THR A 93 9.80 1.82 -5.46
C THR A 93 9.95 2.11 -6.95
N ARG A 94 10.82 1.35 -7.61
CA ARG A 94 10.93 1.27 -9.06
C ARG A 94 10.48 -0.12 -9.51
N PHE A 95 9.95 -0.20 -10.72
CA PHE A 95 9.56 -1.45 -11.37
C PHE A 95 10.53 -1.73 -12.51
N GLU A 96 11.03 -2.97 -12.60
CA GLU A 96 11.95 -3.39 -13.65
C GLU A 96 11.64 -4.83 -14.08
N ALA A 97 12.10 -5.22 -15.26
CA ALA A 97 12.07 -6.61 -15.70
C ALA A 97 13.36 -7.31 -15.27
N GLN A 98 13.24 -8.37 -14.47
CA GLN A 98 14.31 -9.29 -14.12
C GLN A 98 13.94 -10.69 -14.60
N ASP A 99 14.78 -11.31 -15.43
CA ASP A 99 14.54 -12.64 -16.01
C ASP A 99 13.17 -12.77 -16.70
N GLY A 100 12.75 -11.71 -17.39
CA GLY A 100 11.46 -11.64 -18.08
C GLY A 100 10.24 -11.46 -17.18
N LYS A 101 10.42 -11.24 -15.87
CA LYS A 101 9.34 -11.01 -14.91
C LYS A 101 9.43 -9.62 -14.28
N PRO A 102 8.32 -8.92 -14.07
CA PRO A 102 8.37 -7.64 -13.39
C PRO A 102 8.66 -7.84 -11.89
N VAL A 103 9.55 -7.02 -11.36
CA VAL A 103 9.90 -6.98 -9.93
C VAL A 103 9.87 -5.55 -9.39
N GLN A 104 9.61 -5.42 -8.09
CA GLN A 104 9.69 -4.17 -7.34
C GLN A 104 11.06 -4.07 -6.67
N ARG A 105 11.76 -2.95 -6.88
CA ARG A 105 12.97 -2.58 -6.15
C ARG A 105 12.74 -1.32 -5.34
N ILE A 106 13.10 -1.37 -4.07
CA ILE A 106 12.96 -0.23 -3.15
C ILE A 106 14.34 0.42 -3.01
N ALA A 107 14.45 1.69 -3.38
CA ALA A 107 15.69 2.45 -3.16
C ALA A 107 15.97 2.62 -1.66
N GLY A 108 17.21 2.88 -1.27
CA GLY A 108 17.57 3.20 0.12
C GLY A 108 16.83 4.43 0.66
N GLU A 109 16.90 4.65 1.97
CA GLU A 109 16.49 5.92 2.56
C GLU A 109 17.55 6.98 2.17
N ALA A 110 17.15 8.03 1.46
CA ALA A 110 18.04 9.16 1.21
C ALA A 110 18.33 9.88 2.54
N VAL A 111 19.60 10.29 2.72
CA VAL A 111 20.07 11.11 3.85
C VAL A 111 19.74 12.57 3.59
#